data_AF-A0A5C8M396-F1
#
_entry.id   AF-A0A5C8M396-F1
#
_cell.length_a   1.000
_cell.length_b   1.000
_cell.length_c   1.000
_cell.angle_alpha   90.00
_cell.angle_beta   90.00
_cell.angle_gamma   90.00
#
_symmetry.space_group_name_H-M   'P 1'
#
loop_
_entity.id
_entity.type
_entity.pdbx_description
1 polymer ?
#
loop_
_entity_poly.entity_id
_entity_poly.type
_entity_poly.pdbx_seq_one_letter_code
_entity_poly.pdbx_strand_id
1 'polypeptide(L)'
;MIRKQRGFSQEKLGELAQLKNSYIGDVERGARNISLDSLDKIIAALDTDLGAFFNFNEIDVTSNDFDKTAVLEVHKQFLEDRSVDEIKLIHKISRDILLTKK
;
A
#
# COMPACT_ATOMS: atom_id res chain seq x y z
N MET A 1 -7.61 0.36 3.29
CA MET A 1 -7.53 -1.11 3.53
C MET A 1 -8.43 -1.85 2.56
N ILE A 2 -7.85 -2.73 1.75
CA ILE A 2 -8.46 -3.38 0.58
C ILE A 2 -9.78 -4.09 0.91
N ARG A 3 -9.87 -4.84 2.03
CA ARG A 3 -11.13 -5.52 2.40
C ARG A 3 -12.31 -4.57 2.59
N LYS A 4 -12.06 -3.36 3.09
CA LYS A 4 -13.11 -2.36 3.33
C LYS A 4 -13.65 -1.80 2.02
N GLN A 5 -12.80 -1.64 1.01
CA GLN A 5 -13.21 -1.22 -0.34
C GLN A 5 -14.14 -2.27 -0.97
N ARG A 6 -13.99 -3.55 -0.61
CA ARG A 6 -14.90 -4.64 -1.00
C ARG A 6 -16.08 -4.85 -0.05
N GLY A 7 -16.27 -4.00 0.96
CA GLY A 7 -17.36 -4.12 1.92
C GLY A 7 -17.23 -5.30 2.90
N PHE A 8 -16.03 -5.88 3.06
CA PHE A 8 -15.82 -7.04 3.93
C PHE A 8 -15.49 -6.64 5.37
N SER A 9 -16.17 -7.28 6.31
CA SER A 9 -15.73 -7.36 7.72
C SER A 9 -14.50 -8.28 7.84
N GLN A 10 -13.78 -8.22 8.97
CA GLN A 10 -12.68 -9.17 9.23
C GLN A 10 -13.19 -10.60 9.30
N GLU A 11 -14.39 -10.79 9.86
CA GLU A 11 -15.07 -12.08 9.92
C GLU A 11 -15.39 -12.60 8.51
N LYS A 12 -15.90 -11.73 7.63
CA LYS A 12 -16.19 -12.11 6.25
C LYS A 12 -14.93 -12.47 5.47
N LEU A 13 -13.85 -11.71 5.65
CA LEU A 13 -12.56 -12.03 5.03
C LEU A 13 -11.98 -13.34 5.57
N GLY A 14 -12.09 -13.58 6.88
CA GLY A 14 -11.66 -14.82 7.50
C GLY A 14 -12.42 -16.03 6.95
N GLU A 15 -13.74 -15.93 6.81
CA GLU A 15 -14.57 -16.97 6.18
C GLU A 15 -14.12 -17.28 4.75
N LEU A 16 -13.96 -16.24 3.91
CA LEU A 16 -13.54 -16.39 2.52
C LEU A 16 -12.12 -16.97 2.38
N ALA A 17 -11.19 -16.55 3.25
CA ALA A 17 -9.81 -17.01 3.26
C ALA A 17 -9.62 -18.35 3.99
N GLN A 18 -10.67 -18.89 4.60
CA GLN A 18 -10.60 -20.07 5.50
C GLN A 18 -9.60 -19.86 6.66
N LEU A 19 -9.59 -18.65 7.21
CA LEU A 19 -8.75 -18.23 8.32
C LEU A 19 -9.61 -17.73 9.49
N LYS A 20 -9.07 -17.82 10.71
CA LYS A 20 -9.78 -17.30 11.89
C LYS A 20 -9.89 -15.77 11.80
N ASN A 21 -11.06 -15.23 12.14
CA ASN A 21 -11.28 -13.78 12.24
C ASN A 21 -10.18 -13.08 13.10
N SER A 22 -9.82 -13.68 14.23
CA SER A 22 -8.73 -13.17 15.08
C SER A 22 -7.35 -13.15 14.39
N TYR A 23 -7.07 -14.14 13.52
CA TYR A 23 -5.84 -14.17 12.74
C TYR A 23 -5.80 -13.03 11.72
N ILE A 24 -6.92 -12.77 11.03
CA ILE A 24 -7.05 -11.60 10.14
C ILE A 24 -6.77 -10.32 10.93
N GLY A 25 -7.40 -10.13 12.09
CA GLY A 25 -7.16 -8.95 12.92
C GLY A 25 -5.70 -8.80 13.39
N ASP A 26 -5.02 -9.90 13.70
CA ASP A 26 -3.60 -9.87 14.07
C ASP A 26 -2.69 -9.50 12.88
N VAL A 27 -2.95 -10.06 11.71
CA VAL A 27 -2.21 -9.75 10.46
C VAL A 27 -2.40 -8.27 10.10
N GLU A 28 -3.63 -7.77 10.15
CA GLU A 28 -3.97 -6.38 9.84
C GLU A 28 -3.26 -5.36 10.75
N ARG A 29 -2.96 -5.74 11.99
CA ARG A 29 -2.23 -4.92 12.95
C ARG A 29 -0.71 -5.13 12.92
N GLY A 30 -0.21 -6.02 12.08
CA GLY A 30 1.21 -6.42 12.07
C GLY A 30 1.66 -7.17 13.32
N ALA A 31 0.72 -7.74 14.09
CA ALA A 31 1.00 -8.45 15.35
C ALA A 31 1.44 -9.90 15.14
N ARG A 32 1.33 -10.44 13.92
CA ARG A 32 1.78 -11.78 13.54
C ARG A 32 2.56 -11.75 12.23
N ASN A 33 3.59 -12.59 12.15
CA ASN A 33 4.21 -12.95 10.89
C ASN A 33 3.27 -13.88 10.12
N ILE A 34 2.86 -13.46 8.92
CA ILE A 34 2.01 -14.23 8.02
C ILE A 34 2.86 -15.22 7.19
N SER A 35 2.35 -16.43 6.97
CA SER A 35 2.96 -17.37 6.02
C SER A 35 2.56 -17.03 4.58
N LEU A 36 3.37 -17.41 3.59
CA LEU A 36 3.01 -17.22 2.18
C LEU A 36 1.68 -17.89 1.82
N ASP A 37 1.43 -19.12 2.29
CA ASP A 37 0.15 -19.81 2.09
C ASP A 37 -1.06 -19.03 2.67
N SER A 38 -0.91 -18.42 3.84
CA SER A 38 -1.99 -17.61 4.43
C SER A 38 -2.18 -16.30 3.67
N LEU A 39 -1.09 -15.71 3.17
CA LEU A 39 -1.13 -14.52 2.35
C LEU A 39 -1.85 -14.79 1.02
N ASP A 40 -1.52 -15.90 0.35
CA ASP A 40 -2.17 -16.32 -0.90
C ASP A 40 -3.68 -16.52 -0.72
N LYS A 41 -4.09 -17.15 0.39
CA LYS A 41 -5.52 -17.29 0.76
C LYS A 41 -6.21 -15.96 0.94
N ILE A 42 -5.56 -14.99 1.59
CA ILE A 42 -6.12 -13.63 1.78
C ILE A 42 -6.23 -12.90 0.45
N ILE A 43 -5.19 -12.95 -0.39
CA ILE A 43 -5.17 -12.32 -1.72
C ILE A 43 -6.28 -12.90 -2.60
N ALA A 44 -6.42 -14.22 -2.62
CA ALA A 44 -7.48 -14.92 -3.35
C ALA A 44 -8.88 -14.58 -2.80
N ALA A 45 -9.06 -14.56 -1.48
CA ALA A 45 -10.33 -14.18 -0.83
C ALA A 45 -10.71 -12.72 -1.08
N LEU A 46 -9.70 -11.87 -1.30
CA LEU A 46 -9.89 -10.51 -1.72
C LEU A 46 -10.18 -10.42 -3.22
N ASP A 47 -10.04 -11.44 -4.05
CA ASP A 47 -10.21 -11.30 -5.52
C ASP A 47 -9.32 -10.17 -6.08
N THR A 48 -8.03 -10.22 -5.74
CA THR A 48 -7.00 -9.29 -6.19
C THR A 48 -5.76 -10.07 -6.60
N ASP A 49 -4.92 -9.52 -7.46
CA ASP A 49 -3.60 -10.09 -7.71
C ASP A 49 -2.54 -9.56 -6.72
N LEU A 50 -1.38 -10.20 -6.72
CA LEU A 50 -0.27 -9.88 -5.83
C LEU A 50 0.27 -8.46 -6.06
N GLY A 51 0.33 -8.02 -7.32
CA GLY A 51 0.79 -6.68 -7.68
C GLY A 51 -0.14 -5.61 -7.14
N ALA A 52 -1.44 -5.77 -7.33
CA ALA A 52 -2.48 -4.90 -6.79
C ALA A 52 -2.52 -4.92 -5.25
N PHE A 53 -2.31 -6.08 -4.62
CA PHE A 53 -2.25 -6.20 -3.16
C PHE A 53 -1.08 -5.40 -2.56
N PHE A 54 0.07 -5.40 -3.23
CA PHE A 54 1.25 -4.62 -2.86
C PHE A 54 1.36 -3.30 -3.63
N ASN A 55 0.28 -2.84 -4.26
CA ASN A 55 0.30 -1.60 -5.02
C ASN A 55 0.15 -0.41 -4.06
N PHE A 56 1.28 0.14 -3.65
CA PHE A 56 1.33 1.33 -2.79
C PHE A 56 1.15 2.64 -3.56
N ASN A 57 0.94 2.60 -4.90
CA ASN A 57 0.82 3.80 -5.73
C ASN A 57 -0.42 4.66 -5.43
N GLU A 58 -1.44 4.11 -4.77
CA GLU A 58 -2.68 4.82 -4.39
C GLU A 58 -2.69 5.23 -2.90
N ILE A 59 -1.51 5.43 -2.31
CA ILE A 59 -1.44 6.01 -0.97
C ILE A 59 -1.85 7.48 -1.04
N ASP A 60 -2.91 7.82 -0.31
CA ASP A 60 -3.27 9.21 -0.05
C ASP A 60 -2.22 9.85 0.89
N VAL A 61 -1.19 10.42 0.26
CA VAL A 61 -0.09 11.15 0.91
C VAL A 61 -0.57 12.39 1.69
N THR A 62 -1.86 12.74 1.63
CA THR A 62 -2.45 13.84 2.41
C THR A 62 -3.00 13.39 3.77
N SER A 63 -3.06 12.09 4.04
CA SER A 63 -3.47 11.58 5.35
C SER A 63 -2.32 11.63 6.37
N ASN A 64 -2.63 12.01 7.61
CA ASN A 64 -1.65 12.19 8.69
C ASN A 64 -1.03 10.87 9.23
N ASP A 65 -1.41 9.73 8.67
CA ASP A 65 -1.11 8.40 9.23
C ASP A 65 0.17 7.76 8.66
N PHE A 66 0.92 8.45 7.81
CA PHE A 66 2.11 7.90 7.17
C PHE A 66 3.41 8.51 7.71
N ASP A 67 4.40 7.63 7.96
CA ASP A 67 5.77 8.07 8.24
C ASP A 67 6.49 8.56 6.97
N LYS A 68 7.59 9.28 7.17
CA LYS A 68 8.40 9.85 6.07
C LYS A 68 8.86 8.78 5.06
N THR A 69 9.13 7.57 5.51
CA THR A 69 9.67 6.49 4.67
C THR A 69 8.60 6.01 3.71
N ALA A 70 7.36 5.83 4.18
CA ALA A 70 6.23 5.44 3.34
C ALA A 70 5.97 6.47 2.24
N VAL A 71 5.97 7.77 2.57
CA VAL A 71 5.74 8.84 1.58
C VAL A 71 6.83 8.86 0.50
N LEU A 72 8.09 8.63 0.87
CA LEU A 72 9.20 8.56 -0.08
C LEU A 72 9.11 7.34 -1.00
N GLU A 73 8.68 6.18 -0.48
CA GLU A 73 8.56 4.97 -1.28
C GLU A 73 7.46 5.10 -2.35
N VAL A 74 6.32 5.68 -1.98
CA VAL A 74 5.24 5.98 -2.94
C VAL A 74 5.72 6.91 -4.03
N HIS A 75 6.44 7.97 -3.66
CA HIS A 75 6.99 8.91 -4.63
C HIS A 75 8.01 8.23 -5.56
N LYS A 76 8.84 7.33 -5.02
CA LYS A 76 9.80 6.55 -5.81
C LYS A 76 9.09 5.67 -6.83
N GLN A 77 8.07 4.90 -6.41
CA GLN A 77 7.29 4.04 -7.31
C GLN A 77 6.62 4.85 -8.44
N PHE A 78 6.05 6.02 -8.12
CA PHE A 78 5.47 6.91 -9.14
C PHE A 78 6.48 7.37 -10.22
N LEU A 79 7.76 7.45 -9.86
CA LEU A 79 8.84 7.88 -10.75
C LEU A 79 9.55 6.72 -11.46
N GLU A 80 9.42 5.47 -10.99
CA GLU A 80 10.18 4.32 -11.50
C GLU A 80 9.95 4.06 -13.01
N ASP A 81 8.72 4.26 -13.50
CA ASP A 81 8.37 4.01 -14.91
C ASP A 81 8.53 5.23 -15.82
N ARG A 82 9.09 6.34 -15.32
CA ARG A 82 9.23 7.60 -16.08
C ARG A 82 10.55 7.68 -16.82
N SER A 83 10.57 8.47 -17.89
CA SER A 83 11.82 8.73 -18.61
C SER A 83 12.78 9.54 -17.74
N VAL A 84 14.08 9.37 -17.98
CA VAL A 84 15.13 10.11 -17.27
C VAL A 84 14.94 11.63 -17.40
N ASP A 85 14.47 12.11 -18.55
CA ASP A 85 14.25 13.53 -18.78
C ASP A 85 13.05 14.08 -18.01
N GLU A 86 11.96 13.31 -17.87
CA GLU A 86 10.84 13.65 -16.98
C GLU A 86 11.29 13.69 -15.52
N ILE A 87 12.07 12.71 -15.06
CA ILE A 87 12.59 12.69 -13.69
C ILE A 87 13.47 13.91 -13.42
N LYS A 88 14.34 14.30 -14.37
CA LYS A 88 15.16 15.52 -14.27
C LYS A 88 14.30 16.78 -14.20
N LEU A 89 13.24 16.86 -15.00
CA LEU A 89 12.30 18.00 -14.98
C LEU A 89 11.61 18.11 -13.61
N ILE A 90 11.09 16.99 -13.08
CA ILE A 90 10.47 16.92 -11.76
C ILE A 90 11.46 17.35 -10.68
N HIS A 91 12.69 16.84 -10.72
CA HIS A 91 13.75 17.24 -9.79
C HIS A 91 14.00 18.76 -9.84
N LYS A 92 14.06 19.35 -11.04
CA LYS A 92 14.24 20.79 -11.21
C LYS A 92 13.10 21.57 -10.56
N ILE A 93 11.86 21.21 -10.83
CA ILE A 93 10.66 21.84 -10.28
C ILE A 93 10.63 21.71 -8.75
N SER A 94 10.84 20.51 -8.21
CA SER A 94 10.86 20.26 -6.76
C SER A 94 11.93 21.09 -6.06
N ARG A 95 13.14 21.17 -6.63
CA ARG A 95 14.22 22.00 -6.09
C ARG A 95 13.81 23.48 -6.07
N ASP A 96 13.24 23.97 -7.17
CA ASP A 96 12.82 25.37 -7.27
C ASP A 96 11.72 25.69 -6.24
N ILE A 97 10.70 24.83 -6.10
CA ILE A 97 9.63 24.97 -5.08
C ILE A 97 10.22 25.03 -3.65
N LEU A 98 11.15 24.13 -3.33
CA LEU A 98 11.76 24.06 -2.00
C LEU A 98 12.65 25.27 -1.69
N LEU A 99 13.32 25.82 -2.72
CA LEU A 99 14.14 27.01 -2.58
C LEU A 99 13.32 28.31 -2.51
N THR A 100 12.09 28.31 -3.03
CA THR A 100 11.18 29.49 -3.00
C THR A 100 10.44 29.62 -1.66
N LYS A 101 10.41 28.57 -0.84
CA LYS A 101 9.77 28.57 0.50
C LYS A 101 10.73 28.95 1.66
N LYS A 102 11.91 29.50 1.36
CA LYS A 102 12.77 30.19 2.33
C LYS A 102 12.55 31.69 2.22
#